data_AF-A0AAP0QAW7-F1
#
_entry.id   AF-A0AAP0QAW7-F1
#
_cell.length_a   1.000
_cell.length_b   1.000
_cell.length_c   1.000
_cell.angle_alpha   90.00
_cell.angle_beta   90.00
_cell.angle_gamma   90.00
#
_symmetry.space_group_name_H-M   'P 1'
#
loop_
_entity.id
_entity.type
_entity.pdbx_description
1 polymer ?
#
loop_
_entity_poly.entity_id
_entity_poly.type
_entity_poly.pdbx_seq_one_letter_code
_entity_poly.pdbx_strand_id
1 'polypeptide(L)'
;MGKDLKYPKMSRTNRKRRNGGEKEGNSYSQTVSSTVRGRASERDCVWFPKKNQNQIIMMRKWWRTKCALGQILRLRGRGFRSDAALKAISIAGEERVKNLALYNYPSLSGSLSALFAHLFHSHLNLPYLLLPFSSVEPLRVDDLCIEGLERVYLLDFLGPKRFADALSRGSSCEVIGFDHRKSVLGQITSDHPDKVTFYVDLEKSSSTAAYEYFSSKLVDLNSPDGNVASLLNPEVEDRMKMVLKYIEDMDLRRWSLPDINAFRIGLREWRSKLNCITNPYIYKQLLEINSVDLIAKGNSDISSRQSAANKFLDKVFRVRLGRGFYGECLGVRADGNSYLSDEIGKQLSARSAAAGLRPIGAVIYMQRNNLKMCLRSTDSATDTSEIAKAYGGGGSASSSSFIIRMDEYNQWLSVNASRWSKGMMHHFEKY
;
A
#
# COMPACT_ATOMS: atom_id res chain seq x y z
N MET A 1 41.33 28.41 -28.05
CA MET A 1 41.20 27.34 -27.03
C MET A 1 39.99 26.51 -27.38
N GLY A 2 40.19 25.28 -27.85
CA GLY A 2 39.12 24.37 -28.24
C GLY A 2 39.75 23.08 -28.75
N LYS A 3 39.67 22.03 -27.94
CA LYS A 3 40.04 20.67 -28.34
C LYS A 3 38.84 19.78 -28.13
N ASP A 4 38.32 19.30 -29.25
CA ASP A 4 37.41 18.17 -29.37
C ASP A 4 38.04 16.90 -28.78
N LEU A 5 37.28 16.13 -28.02
CA LEU A 5 37.61 14.75 -27.67
C LEU A 5 36.47 13.82 -28.10
N LYS A 6 36.82 13.01 -29.10
CA LYS A 6 36.03 11.95 -29.72
C LYS A 6 35.96 10.72 -28.81
N TYR A 7 34.79 10.08 -28.78
CA TYR A 7 34.58 8.70 -28.35
C TYR A 7 35.25 7.69 -29.30
N PRO A 8 35.71 6.53 -28.82
CA PRO A 8 35.93 5.37 -29.68
C PRO A 8 34.82 4.31 -29.52
N LYS A 9 34.27 3.90 -30.68
CA LYS A 9 33.63 2.60 -30.91
C LYS A 9 34.68 1.61 -31.42
N MET A 10 34.67 0.39 -30.91
CA MET A 10 35.14 -0.84 -31.58
C MET A 10 34.41 -2.02 -30.92
N SER A 11 34.16 -3.17 -31.53
CA SER A 11 33.78 -3.64 -32.86
C SER A 11 33.61 -5.17 -32.70
N ARG A 12 32.80 -5.76 -33.55
CA ARG A 12 32.24 -7.12 -33.45
C ARG A 12 33.22 -8.26 -33.78
N THR A 13 32.88 -9.41 -33.18
CA THR A 13 32.90 -10.80 -33.69
C THR A 13 34.22 -11.53 -33.96
N ASN A 14 34.36 -12.71 -33.35
CA ASN A 14 34.58 -13.94 -34.12
C ASN A 14 34.04 -15.20 -33.43
N ARG A 15 33.48 -16.11 -34.23
CA ARG A 15 32.76 -17.34 -33.87
C ARG A 15 33.51 -18.50 -34.53
N LYS A 16 33.93 -19.53 -33.80
CA LYS A 16 34.02 -20.92 -34.32
C LYS A 16 34.37 -21.97 -33.25
N ARG A 17 33.48 -22.97 -33.18
CA ARG A 17 33.67 -24.43 -33.05
C ARG A 17 34.42 -25.01 -31.84
N ARG A 18 33.72 -25.88 -31.10
CA ARG A 18 34.04 -27.33 -31.01
C ARG A 18 32.78 -28.13 -30.65
N ASN A 19 32.57 -29.22 -31.38
CA ASN A 19 31.60 -30.30 -31.17
C ASN A 19 32.39 -31.60 -30.95
N GLY A 20 31.84 -32.49 -30.14
CA GLY A 20 32.24 -33.89 -29.84
C GLY A 20 31.67 -34.21 -28.46
N GLY A 21 30.64 -35.06 -28.28
CA GLY A 21 30.56 -36.50 -28.60
C GLY A 21 31.35 -37.26 -27.53
N GLU A 22 30.86 -38.21 -26.73
CA GLU A 22 29.70 -39.11 -26.70
C GLU A 22 29.52 -39.65 -25.26
N LYS A 23 28.28 -40.09 -24.94
CA LYS A 23 27.81 -41.35 -24.27
C LYS A 23 28.68 -41.96 -23.14
N GLU A 24 28.15 -42.40 -22.00
CA GLU A 24 27.27 -43.54 -21.67
C GLU A 24 27.00 -43.44 -20.14
N GLY A 25 25.98 -44.00 -19.47
CA GLY A 25 24.99 -45.00 -19.80
C GLY A 25 23.93 -45.11 -18.67
N ASN A 26 22.80 -45.71 -19.03
CA ASN A 26 21.64 -46.03 -18.20
C ASN A 26 21.93 -47.06 -17.11
N SER A 27 21.09 -47.08 -16.06
CA SER A 27 20.60 -48.35 -15.51
C SER A 27 19.26 -48.17 -14.78
N TYR A 28 18.28 -48.93 -15.26
CA TYR A 28 16.93 -49.16 -14.74
C TYR A 28 16.93 -50.10 -13.53
N SER A 29 15.93 -50.01 -12.65
CA SER A 29 15.20 -51.23 -12.24
C SER A 29 13.77 -50.92 -11.76
N GLN A 30 12.82 -51.60 -12.39
CA GLN A 30 11.47 -51.91 -11.90
C GLN A 30 11.47 -53.33 -11.34
N THR A 31 10.69 -53.63 -10.29
CA THR A 31 9.72 -54.75 -10.17
C THR A 31 9.11 -54.75 -8.75
N VAL A 32 7.81 -54.53 -8.54
CA VAL A 32 6.59 -55.40 -8.63
C VAL A 32 6.38 -56.39 -7.46
N SER A 33 5.30 -56.09 -6.71
CA SER A 33 4.27 -56.88 -6.02
C SER A 33 4.58 -57.89 -4.90
N SER A 34 3.78 -57.79 -3.82
CA SER A 34 2.86 -58.88 -3.47
C SER A 34 1.64 -58.35 -2.70
N THR A 35 0.60 -59.18 -2.70
CA THR A 35 -0.82 -58.87 -2.57
C THR A 35 -1.38 -59.55 -1.31
N VAL A 36 -2.28 -58.91 -0.56
CA VAL A 36 -3.32 -59.64 0.20
C VAL A 36 -4.67 -58.97 0.01
N ARG A 37 -5.64 -59.80 -0.37
CA ARG A 37 -7.03 -59.49 -0.73
C ARG A 37 -7.91 -59.39 0.51
N GLY A 38 -8.88 -58.50 0.47
CA GLY A 38 -10.15 -58.57 1.19
C GLY A 38 -11.22 -57.88 0.34
N ARG A 39 -12.14 -58.66 -0.23
CA ARG A 39 -13.26 -58.22 -1.09
C ARG A 39 -14.56 -58.17 -0.28
N ALA A 40 -15.52 -57.44 -0.88
CA ALA A 40 -16.98 -57.35 -0.67
C ALA A 40 -17.40 -56.07 0.09
N SER A 41 -18.29 -55.21 -0.40
CA SER A 41 -19.34 -55.38 -1.42
C SER A 41 -19.71 -54.06 -2.12
N GLU A 42 -20.28 -54.21 -3.32
CA GLU A 42 -20.76 -53.19 -4.26
C GLU A 42 -21.93 -52.36 -3.72
N ARG A 43 -21.99 -51.07 -4.08
CA ARG A 43 -22.93 -50.57 -5.10
C ARG A 43 -22.80 -49.07 -5.38
N ASP A 44 -23.12 -48.74 -6.62
CA ASP A 44 -23.53 -47.45 -7.20
C ASP A 44 -22.45 -46.50 -7.74
N CYS A 45 -22.15 -46.72 -9.02
CA CYS A 45 -21.67 -45.73 -9.96
C CYS A 45 -22.69 -44.58 -10.10
N VAL A 46 -22.29 -43.34 -9.81
CA VAL A 46 -22.94 -42.15 -10.36
C VAL A 46 -21.87 -41.23 -10.96
N TRP A 47 -22.04 -41.02 -12.26
CA TRP A 47 -21.33 -40.11 -13.13
C TRP A 47 -21.59 -38.66 -12.68
N PHE A 48 -20.58 -37.90 -12.25
CA PHE A 48 -20.73 -36.46 -11.99
C PHE A 48 -20.50 -35.63 -13.25
N PRO A 49 -21.46 -34.78 -13.67
CA PRO A 49 -21.29 -33.93 -14.84
C PRO A 49 -20.43 -32.70 -14.53
N LYS A 50 -19.55 -32.35 -15.47
CA LYS A 50 -18.84 -31.06 -15.53
C LYS A 50 -19.85 -29.90 -15.51
N LYS A 51 -20.00 -29.21 -14.38
CA LYS A 51 -20.60 -27.87 -14.31
C LYS A 51 -19.86 -26.96 -13.32
N ASN A 52 -19.60 -25.74 -13.80
CA ASN A 52 -19.46 -24.47 -13.07
C ASN A 52 -18.10 -24.04 -12.49
N GLN A 53 -17.10 -23.94 -13.37
CA GLN A 53 -15.93 -23.08 -13.17
C GLN A 53 -16.30 -21.59 -12.97
N ASN A 54 -17.46 -21.16 -13.49
CA ASN A 54 -17.99 -19.80 -13.34
C ASN A 54 -18.54 -19.49 -11.93
N GLN A 55 -19.02 -20.49 -11.17
CA GLN A 55 -19.49 -20.26 -9.79
C GLN A 55 -18.32 -20.10 -8.81
N ILE A 56 -17.21 -20.79 -9.04
CA ILE A 56 -15.98 -20.65 -8.24
C ILE A 56 -15.34 -19.26 -8.47
N ILE A 57 -15.39 -18.73 -9.70
CA ILE A 57 -14.91 -17.37 -10.02
C ILE A 57 -15.85 -16.30 -9.45
N MET A 58 -17.17 -16.52 -9.48
CA MET A 58 -18.14 -15.62 -8.83
C MET A 58 -17.96 -15.61 -7.31
N MET A 59 -17.77 -16.77 -6.66
CA MET A 59 -17.45 -16.81 -5.24
C MET A 59 -16.15 -16.05 -4.96
N ARG A 60 -15.05 -16.31 -5.68
CA ARG A 60 -13.78 -15.59 -5.49
C ARG A 60 -13.89 -14.07 -5.69
N LYS A 61 -14.71 -13.60 -6.62
CA LYS A 61 -15.03 -12.17 -6.79
C LYS A 61 -15.86 -11.62 -5.64
N TRP A 62 -16.88 -12.36 -5.18
CA TRP A 62 -17.74 -11.97 -4.07
C TRP A 62 -16.97 -11.90 -2.73
N TRP A 63 -16.02 -12.82 -2.51
CA TRP A 63 -15.10 -12.81 -1.36
C TRP A 63 -14.13 -11.62 -1.42
N ARG A 64 -13.59 -11.25 -2.59
CA ARG A 64 -12.71 -10.06 -2.73
C ARG A 64 -13.44 -8.73 -2.52
N THR A 65 -14.68 -8.61 -3.02
CA THR A 65 -15.47 -7.37 -2.87
C THR A 65 -16.03 -7.22 -1.45
N LYS A 66 -16.43 -8.33 -0.78
CA LYS A 66 -16.78 -8.32 0.65
C LYS A 66 -15.58 -8.09 1.57
N CYS A 67 -14.37 -8.54 1.23
CA CYS A 67 -13.17 -8.19 2.01
C CYS A 67 -12.83 -6.69 1.87
N ALA A 68 -12.90 -6.11 0.67
CA ALA A 68 -12.56 -4.69 0.47
C ALA A 68 -13.59 -3.73 1.10
N LEU A 69 -14.90 -3.97 0.94
CA LEU A 69 -15.93 -3.15 1.59
C LEU A 69 -16.12 -3.50 3.07
N GLY A 70 -15.98 -4.77 3.44
CA GLY A 70 -16.08 -5.24 4.82
C GLY A 70 -14.93 -4.78 5.70
N GLN A 71 -13.71 -4.60 5.16
CA GLN A 71 -12.60 -3.99 5.89
C GLN A 71 -12.78 -2.47 6.04
N ILE A 72 -13.25 -1.75 5.01
CA ILE A 72 -13.49 -0.30 5.09
C ILE A 72 -14.67 0.04 6.03
N LEU A 73 -15.71 -0.80 6.08
CA LEU A 73 -16.83 -0.62 7.02
C LEU A 73 -16.52 -1.14 8.44
N ARG A 74 -15.66 -2.17 8.62
CA ARG A 74 -15.19 -2.61 9.95
C ARG A 74 -14.16 -1.67 10.59
N LEU A 75 -13.48 -0.83 9.80
CA LEU A 75 -12.59 0.23 10.28
C LEU A 75 -13.33 1.45 10.84
N ARG A 76 -14.66 1.55 10.69
CA ARG A 76 -15.46 2.68 11.20
C ARG A 76 -15.97 2.52 12.64
N GLY A 77 -15.66 1.41 13.32
CA GLY A 77 -16.19 1.15 14.67
C GLY A 77 -15.30 0.30 15.57
N ARG A 78 -13.98 0.24 15.31
CA ARG A 78 -13.01 -0.33 16.24
C ARG A 78 -11.92 0.71 16.47
N GLY A 79 -12.07 1.51 17.52
CA GLY A 79 -11.01 2.38 17.99
C GLY A 79 -9.75 1.59 18.36
N PHE A 80 -8.59 2.26 18.34
CA PHE A 80 -7.33 1.63 18.76
C PHE A 80 -7.26 1.41 20.27
N ARG A 81 -8.04 2.17 21.04
CA ARG A 81 -8.40 1.88 22.43
C ARG A 81 -9.38 0.70 22.54
N SER A 82 -8.97 -0.46 22.02
CA SER A 82 -9.75 -1.70 22.07
C SER A 82 -9.58 -2.43 23.41
N ASP A 83 -10.54 -3.27 23.80
CA ASP A 83 -10.44 -4.13 25.00
C ASP A 83 -9.16 -4.98 25.01
N ALA A 84 -8.71 -5.43 23.84
CA ALA A 84 -7.47 -6.19 23.69
C ALA A 84 -6.23 -5.34 23.99
N ALA A 85 -6.21 -4.07 23.58
CA ALA A 85 -5.12 -3.15 23.88
C ALA A 85 -5.12 -2.76 25.37
N LEU A 86 -6.29 -2.48 25.96
CA LEU A 86 -6.42 -2.19 27.38
C LEU A 86 -6.03 -3.39 28.25
N LYS A 87 -6.39 -4.62 27.83
CA LYS A 87 -5.94 -5.85 28.50
C LYS A 87 -4.42 -6.02 28.43
N ALA A 88 -3.81 -5.75 27.27
CA ALA A 88 -2.35 -5.83 27.12
C ALA A 88 -1.62 -4.82 28.04
N ILE A 89 -2.16 -3.61 28.19
CA ILE A 89 -1.68 -2.61 29.14
C ILE A 89 -1.81 -3.10 30.58
N SER A 90 -2.96 -3.65 30.96
CA SER A 90 -3.20 -4.17 32.32
C SER A 90 -2.17 -5.25 32.68
N ILE A 91 -1.98 -6.23 31.79
CA ILE A 91 -1.00 -7.31 31.97
C ILE A 91 0.41 -6.72 32.11
N ALA A 92 0.76 -5.75 31.27
CA ALA A 92 2.06 -5.10 31.33
C ALA A 92 2.28 -4.32 32.64
N GLY A 93 1.22 -3.79 33.24
CA GLY A 93 1.29 -3.20 34.59
C GLY A 93 1.47 -4.22 35.70
N GLU A 94 0.77 -5.35 35.62
CA GLU A 94 0.96 -6.47 36.55
C GLU A 94 2.38 -7.03 36.48
N GLU A 95 2.94 -7.14 35.26
CA GLU A 95 4.31 -7.59 35.00
C GLU A 95 5.38 -6.50 35.24
N ARG A 96 4.97 -5.27 35.59
CA ARG A 96 5.84 -4.10 35.81
C ARG A 96 6.83 -3.87 34.67
N VAL A 97 6.33 -3.87 33.42
CA VAL A 97 7.18 -3.60 32.27
C VAL A 97 7.81 -2.21 32.38
N LYS A 98 9.11 -2.15 32.07
CA LYS A 98 9.88 -0.90 32.16
C LYS A 98 9.83 -0.07 30.89
N ASN A 99 9.49 -0.69 29.76
CA ASN A 99 9.57 -0.07 28.45
C ASN A 99 8.24 -0.19 27.70
N LEU A 100 7.78 0.91 27.13
CA LEU A 100 6.60 0.97 26.28
C LEU A 100 6.99 1.59 24.94
N ALA A 101 6.51 1.04 23.82
CA ALA A 101 6.70 1.62 22.51
C ALA A 101 5.36 1.71 21.78
N LEU A 102 5.00 2.94 21.43
CA LEU A 102 3.82 3.26 20.63
C LEU A 102 4.28 3.55 19.21
N TYR A 103 3.57 3.05 18.20
CA TYR A 103 3.92 3.32 16.80
C TYR A 103 2.74 3.75 15.95
N ASN A 104 2.99 4.66 15.01
CA ASN A 104 1.99 5.18 14.11
C ASN A 104 1.39 4.07 13.21
N TYR A 105 0.10 3.79 13.36
CA TYR A 105 -0.63 2.81 12.58
C TYR A 105 -1.62 3.50 11.62
N PRO A 106 -1.79 3.02 10.37
CA PRO A 106 -1.15 1.87 9.71
C PRO A 106 0.09 2.28 8.89
N SER A 107 1.06 2.96 9.50
CA SER A 107 2.30 3.36 8.82
C SER A 107 3.28 2.19 8.80
N LEU A 108 3.88 1.93 7.62
CA LEU A 108 4.99 0.98 7.54
C LEU A 108 6.23 1.55 8.22
N SER A 109 6.46 2.87 8.12
CA SER A 109 7.56 3.57 8.80
C SER A 109 7.47 3.38 10.32
N GLY A 110 6.27 3.59 10.89
CA GLY A 110 6.01 3.30 12.31
C GLY A 110 6.17 1.81 12.67
N SER A 111 5.70 0.90 11.82
CA SER A 111 5.80 -0.54 12.09
C SER A 111 7.24 -1.08 12.01
N LEU A 112 8.06 -0.55 11.10
CA LEU A 112 9.50 -0.86 11.03
C LEU A 112 10.24 -0.26 12.23
N SER A 113 9.90 0.97 12.63
CA SER A 113 10.43 1.55 13.87
C SER A 113 10.12 0.66 15.09
N ALA A 114 8.90 0.14 15.16
CA ALA A 114 8.48 -0.81 16.20
C ALA A 114 9.23 -2.16 16.11
N LEU A 115 9.54 -2.64 14.89
CA LEU A 115 10.40 -3.80 14.70
C LEU A 115 11.80 -3.56 15.30
N PHE A 116 12.40 -2.39 15.09
CA PHE A 116 13.73 -2.12 15.63
C PHE A 116 13.74 -2.03 17.17
N ALA A 117 12.70 -1.43 17.75
CA ALA A 117 12.49 -1.47 19.21
C ALA A 117 12.31 -2.93 19.71
N HIS A 118 11.48 -3.73 19.03
CA HIS A 118 11.26 -5.15 19.34
C HIS A 118 12.58 -5.92 19.36
N LEU A 119 13.40 -5.77 18.31
CA LEU A 119 14.70 -6.45 18.19
C LEU A 119 15.66 -6.01 19.30
N PHE A 120 15.75 -4.71 19.56
CA PHE A 120 16.65 -4.14 20.56
C PHE A 120 16.34 -4.68 21.96
N HIS A 121 15.08 -4.58 22.39
CA HIS A 121 14.70 -5.06 23.72
C HIS A 121 14.75 -6.58 23.85
N SER A 122 14.45 -7.31 22.76
CA SER A 122 14.59 -8.77 22.74
C SER A 122 16.06 -9.19 22.86
N HIS A 123 17.00 -8.46 22.23
CA HIS A 123 18.43 -8.72 22.34
C HIS A 123 18.94 -8.58 23.78
N LEU A 124 18.38 -7.63 24.53
CA LEU A 124 18.73 -7.36 25.91
C LEU A 124 17.92 -8.18 26.94
N ASN A 125 17.01 -9.05 26.49
CA ASN A 125 16.06 -9.77 27.34
C ASN A 125 15.28 -8.85 28.31
N LEU A 126 14.95 -7.63 27.85
CA LEU A 126 14.20 -6.67 28.64
C LEU A 126 12.69 -6.86 28.44
N PRO A 127 11.85 -6.70 29.48
CA PRO A 127 10.41 -6.66 29.32
C PRO A 127 9.98 -5.34 28.68
N TYR A 128 9.07 -5.43 27.70
CA TYR A 128 8.50 -4.27 27.00
C TYR A 128 7.10 -4.56 26.46
N LEU A 129 6.33 -3.49 26.26
CA LEU A 129 5.04 -3.52 25.57
C LEU A 129 5.10 -2.73 24.26
N LEU A 130 4.59 -3.30 23.17
CA LEU A 130 4.44 -2.63 21.87
C LEU A 130 2.96 -2.49 21.52
N LEU A 131 2.51 -1.26 21.21
CA LEU A 131 1.13 -0.99 20.85
C LEU A 131 1.02 -0.14 19.56
N PRO A 132 0.06 -0.46 18.67
CA PRO A 132 -0.28 0.43 17.57
C PRO A 132 -1.00 1.67 18.12
N PHE A 133 -0.69 2.83 17.57
CA PHE A 133 -1.32 4.10 17.89
C PHE A 133 -1.96 4.72 16.64
N SER A 134 -3.17 5.27 16.77
CA SER A 134 -3.84 6.01 15.72
C SER A 134 -4.53 7.24 16.29
N SER A 135 -4.64 8.29 15.48
CA SER A 135 -5.40 9.50 15.84
C SER A 135 -6.92 9.27 15.90
N VAL A 136 -7.41 8.13 15.41
CA VAL A 136 -8.82 7.74 15.47
C VAL A 136 -9.06 6.93 16.75
N GLU A 137 -9.67 7.58 17.76
CA GLU A 137 -9.90 7.03 19.11
C GLU A 137 -8.57 6.56 19.77
N PRO A 138 -7.65 7.51 20.06
CA PRO A 138 -6.33 7.20 20.60
C PRO A 138 -6.38 6.67 22.03
N LEU A 139 -5.34 5.93 22.41
CA LEU A 139 -5.02 5.65 23.83
C LEU A 139 -4.82 6.98 24.57
N ARG A 140 -5.37 7.08 25.78
CA ARG A 140 -5.23 8.24 26.65
C ARG A 140 -3.94 8.13 27.45
N VAL A 141 -3.46 9.27 27.96
CA VAL A 141 -2.30 9.29 28.87
C VAL A 141 -2.55 8.40 30.08
N ASP A 142 -3.75 8.48 30.67
CA ASP A 142 -4.15 7.66 31.83
C ASP A 142 -4.15 6.15 31.52
N ASP A 143 -4.42 5.75 30.27
CA ASP A 143 -4.33 4.35 29.86
C ASP A 143 -2.86 3.88 29.85
N LEU A 144 -1.89 4.77 29.77
CA LEU A 144 -0.47 4.46 29.55
C LEU A 144 0.39 4.71 30.80
N CYS A 145 -0.22 5.20 31.89
CA CYS A 145 0.44 5.44 33.17
C CYS A 145 0.64 4.13 33.95
N ILE A 146 1.53 3.28 33.43
CA ILE A 146 1.94 2.04 34.06
C ILE A 146 2.95 2.34 35.18
N GLU A 147 2.74 1.77 36.37
CA GLU A 147 3.66 1.90 37.50
C GLU A 147 5.02 1.24 37.18
N GLY A 148 6.12 1.95 37.47
CA GLY A 148 7.48 1.45 37.24
C GLY A 148 7.99 1.60 35.80
N LEU A 149 7.26 2.30 34.94
CA LEU A 149 7.68 2.59 33.57
C LEU A 149 8.90 3.51 33.57
N GLU A 150 9.99 3.07 32.95
CA GLU A 150 11.24 3.83 32.84
C GLU A 150 11.30 4.61 31.53
N ARG A 151 10.81 4.03 30.43
CA ARG A 151 10.92 4.62 29.09
C ARG A 151 9.71 4.38 28.20
N VAL A 152 9.33 5.42 27.45
CA VAL A 152 8.32 5.39 26.39
C VAL A 152 8.93 5.83 25.07
N TYR A 153 8.72 5.04 24.03
CA TYR A 153 9.08 5.40 22.65
C TYR A 153 7.83 5.79 21.86
N LEU A 154 7.88 6.93 21.16
CA LEU A 154 6.86 7.35 20.19
C LEU A 154 7.44 7.25 18.79
N LEU A 155 6.96 6.29 18.00
CA LEU A 155 7.61 5.86 16.76
C LEU A 155 6.80 6.28 15.53
N ASP A 156 7.35 7.18 14.70
CA ASP A 156 6.70 7.79 13.52
C ASP A 156 5.50 8.71 13.86
N PHE A 157 5.48 9.24 15.09
CA PHE A 157 4.56 10.28 15.56
C PHE A 157 5.01 10.85 16.91
N LEU A 158 4.56 12.07 17.25
CA LEU A 158 4.76 12.70 18.57
C LEU A 158 3.47 12.82 19.40
N GLY A 159 2.32 12.49 18.81
CA GLY A 159 1.00 12.61 19.43
C GLY A 159 0.43 14.04 19.37
N PRO A 160 -0.71 14.30 20.02
CA PRO A 160 -1.24 15.66 20.18
C PRO A 160 -0.28 16.57 20.96
N LYS A 161 -0.49 17.89 20.89
CA LYS A 161 0.29 18.87 21.66
C LYS A 161 0.29 18.51 23.16
N ARG A 162 1.45 18.56 23.81
CA ARG A 162 1.69 18.19 25.23
C ARG A 162 1.50 16.71 25.56
N PHE A 163 1.27 15.82 24.59
CA PHE A 163 1.06 14.39 24.85
C PHE A 163 2.30 13.72 25.47
N ALA A 164 3.48 13.92 24.89
CA ALA A 164 4.74 13.40 25.43
C ALA A 164 5.03 13.95 26.84
N ASP A 165 4.82 15.25 27.07
CA ASP A 165 5.00 15.88 28.38
C ASP A 165 4.06 15.30 29.44
N ALA A 166 2.83 14.98 29.05
CA ALA A 166 1.84 14.38 29.94
C ALA A 166 2.23 12.95 30.30
N LEU A 167 2.73 12.16 29.34
CA LEU A 167 3.26 10.81 29.60
C LEU A 167 4.46 10.85 30.55
N SER A 168 5.43 11.73 30.27
CA SER A 168 6.63 11.86 31.10
C SER A 168 6.30 12.25 32.54
N ARG A 169 5.34 13.18 32.74
CA ARG A 169 4.90 13.59 34.09
C ARG A 169 4.06 12.54 34.79
N GLY A 170 3.14 11.90 34.07
CA GLY A 170 2.23 10.91 34.65
C GLY A 170 2.94 9.67 35.17
N SER A 171 3.97 9.20 34.46
CA SER A 171 4.73 7.99 34.85
C SER A 171 6.15 8.28 35.36
N SER A 172 6.57 9.55 35.44
CA SER A 172 7.97 9.95 35.72
C SER A 172 9.01 9.29 34.81
N CYS A 173 8.63 8.94 33.58
CA CYS A 173 9.45 8.17 32.63
C CYS A 173 10.16 9.07 31.61
N GLU A 174 11.23 8.53 31.02
CA GLU A 174 11.86 9.08 29.82
C GLU A 174 10.94 8.88 28.61
N VAL A 175 10.72 9.90 27.80
CA VAL A 175 9.93 9.81 26.57
C VAL A 175 10.80 10.19 25.38
N ILE A 176 10.89 9.30 24.41
CA ILE A 176 11.72 9.46 23.22
C ILE A 176 10.84 9.38 21.97
N GLY A 177 10.71 10.49 21.24
CA GLY A 177 9.88 10.57 20.04
C GLY A 177 10.67 10.67 18.75
N PHE A 178 10.19 9.99 17.70
CA PHE A 178 10.75 10.02 16.35
C PHE A 178 9.68 10.47 15.36
N ASP A 179 9.98 11.49 14.56
CA ASP A 179 9.13 11.94 13.45
C ASP A 179 10.00 12.52 12.34
N HIS A 180 9.43 12.70 11.14
CA HIS A 180 10.10 13.32 10.00
C HIS A 180 9.25 14.43 9.37
N ARG A 181 8.05 14.67 9.90
CA ARG A 181 7.09 15.60 9.30
C ARG A 181 7.30 17.01 9.81
N LYS A 182 7.43 17.96 8.88
CA LYS A 182 7.46 19.40 9.19
C LYS A 182 6.26 19.86 10.04
N SER A 183 5.10 19.21 9.92
CA SER A 183 3.90 19.55 10.68
C SER A 183 4.02 19.35 12.19
N VAL A 184 4.94 18.50 12.66
CA VAL A 184 5.09 18.25 14.10
C VAL A 184 5.96 19.29 14.81
N LEU A 185 6.73 20.09 14.08
CA LEU A 185 7.59 21.12 14.67
C LEU A 185 6.80 22.13 15.51
N GLY A 186 5.56 22.45 15.11
CA GLY A 186 4.69 23.34 15.89
C GLY A 186 4.14 22.73 17.19
N GLN A 187 4.33 21.42 17.39
CA GLN A 187 3.90 20.70 18.61
C GLN A 187 5.02 20.66 19.66
N ILE A 188 6.27 20.81 19.24
CA ILE A 188 7.45 20.83 20.09
C ILE A 188 7.57 22.22 20.70
N THR A 189 7.40 22.32 22.02
CA THR A 189 7.63 23.56 22.77
C THR A 189 9.04 23.55 23.35
N SER A 190 9.70 24.70 23.47
CA SER A 190 11.01 24.79 24.15
C SER A 190 10.96 24.44 25.63
N ASP A 191 9.77 24.53 26.23
CA ASP A 191 9.47 24.24 27.64
C ASP A 191 8.85 22.84 27.78
N HIS A 192 9.62 21.79 27.42
CA HIS A 192 9.26 20.38 27.69
C HIS A 192 10.13 19.84 28.84
N PRO A 193 9.67 18.80 29.57
CA PRO A 193 10.45 18.21 30.65
C PRO A 193 11.80 17.67 30.17
N ASP A 194 12.85 17.74 31.01
CA ASP A 194 14.20 17.23 30.71
C ASP A 194 14.22 15.75 30.28
N LYS A 195 13.21 14.98 30.71
CA LYS A 195 13.02 13.57 30.37
C LYS A 195 12.35 13.34 29.00
N VAL A 196 12.09 14.38 28.22
CA VAL A 196 11.47 14.26 26.89
C VAL A 196 12.49 14.63 25.82
N THR A 197 12.77 13.72 24.88
CA THR A 197 13.68 13.95 23.75
C THR A 197 12.97 13.69 22.43
N PHE A 198 13.12 14.60 21.47
CA PHE A 198 12.55 14.46 20.13
C PHE A 198 13.63 14.39 19.05
N TYR A 199 13.62 13.31 18.28
CA TYR A 199 14.39 13.13 17.07
C TYR A 199 13.51 13.44 15.86
N VAL A 200 13.49 14.71 15.45
CA VAL A 200 12.79 15.15 14.24
C VAL A 200 13.79 15.49 13.14
N ASP A 201 13.83 14.67 12.11
CA ASP A 201 14.71 14.85 10.95
C ASP A 201 13.87 14.98 9.68
N LEU A 202 13.95 16.14 9.01
CA LEU A 202 13.18 16.39 7.78
C LEU A 202 13.82 15.76 6.54
N GLU A 203 15.05 15.25 6.65
CA GLU A 203 15.83 14.67 5.56
C GLU A 203 15.95 13.15 5.65
N LYS A 204 15.43 12.55 6.73
CA LYS A 204 15.49 11.12 7.02
C LYS A 204 14.13 10.60 7.48
N SER A 205 13.78 9.38 7.09
CA SER A 205 12.51 8.79 7.57
C SER A 205 12.60 8.41 9.05
N SER A 206 11.44 8.39 9.73
CA SER A 206 11.37 7.96 11.13
C SER A 206 11.86 6.51 11.31
N SER A 207 11.59 5.63 10.35
CA SER A 207 12.08 4.25 10.38
C SER A 207 13.61 4.14 10.25
N THR A 208 14.22 4.97 9.39
CA THR A 208 15.69 5.04 9.26
C THR A 208 16.30 5.57 10.56
N ALA A 209 15.74 6.66 11.11
CA ALA A 209 16.22 7.26 12.36
C ALA A 209 16.10 6.29 13.55
N ALA A 210 14.99 5.55 13.66
CA ALA A 210 14.80 4.54 14.70
C ALA A 210 15.80 3.37 14.54
N TYR A 211 16.04 2.90 13.32
CA TYR A 211 17.03 1.86 13.04
C TYR A 211 18.43 2.27 13.52
N GLU A 212 18.88 3.46 13.13
CA GLU A 212 20.18 4.00 13.54
C GLU A 212 20.27 4.20 15.05
N TYR A 213 19.21 4.74 15.67
CA TYR A 213 19.16 4.95 17.11
C TYR A 213 19.32 3.64 17.89
N PHE A 214 18.51 2.62 17.59
CA PHE A 214 18.58 1.35 18.30
C PHE A 214 19.87 0.57 17.99
N SER A 215 20.42 0.71 16.79
CA SER A 215 21.72 0.11 16.44
C SER A 215 22.85 0.78 17.22
N SER A 216 22.89 2.12 17.27
CA SER A 216 23.88 2.86 18.06
C SER A 216 23.77 2.54 19.55
N LYS A 217 22.55 2.53 20.10
CA LYS A 217 22.32 2.19 21.51
C LYS A 217 22.77 0.78 21.85
N LEU A 218 22.61 -0.16 20.92
CA LEU A 218 23.11 -1.52 21.13
C LEU A 218 24.63 -1.55 21.16
N VAL A 219 25.30 -0.82 20.26
CA VAL A 219 26.77 -0.70 20.25
C VAL A 219 27.27 -0.07 21.54
N ASP A 220 26.66 1.02 22.01
CA ASP A 220 27.07 1.72 23.24
C ASP A 220 26.99 0.82 24.50
N LEU A 221 26.06 -0.14 24.51
CA LEU A 221 25.90 -1.09 25.61
C LEU A 221 26.89 -2.26 25.56
N ASN A 222 27.49 -2.54 24.39
CA ASN A 222 28.44 -3.64 24.22
C ASN A 222 29.88 -3.11 24.35
N SER A 223 30.46 -3.26 25.54
CA SER A 223 31.88 -3.01 25.86
C SER A 223 32.78 -4.20 25.45
N PRO A 224 34.12 -4.07 25.44
CA PRO A 224 35.06 -4.35 24.35
C PRO A 224 35.38 -5.84 24.09
N ASP A 225 34.49 -6.78 24.44
CA ASP A 225 34.70 -8.24 24.32
C ASP A 225 34.55 -8.77 22.88
N GLY A 226 34.77 -7.91 21.88
CA GLY A 226 35.05 -8.32 20.50
C GLY A 226 33.88 -8.80 19.64
N ASN A 227 32.68 -9.01 20.20
CA ASN A 227 31.48 -9.28 19.40
C ASN A 227 30.72 -7.98 19.14
N VAL A 228 30.83 -7.46 17.92
CA VAL A 228 30.00 -6.34 17.44
C VAL A 228 28.55 -6.83 17.37
N ALA A 229 27.75 -6.50 18.38
CA ALA A 229 26.33 -6.81 18.37
C ALA A 229 25.64 -5.97 17.29
N SER A 230 25.16 -6.63 16.25
CA SER A 230 24.30 -6.01 15.25
C SER A 230 22.84 -6.26 15.59
N LEU A 231 22.01 -5.24 15.40
CA LEU A 231 20.56 -5.33 15.58
C LEU A 231 19.93 -6.30 14.57
N LEU A 232 20.55 -6.43 13.39
CA LEU A 232 20.13 -7.32 12.31
C LEU A 232 21.29 -8.24 11.94
N ASN A 233 20.98 -9.49 11.58
CA ASN A 233 22.00 -10.32 10.93
C ASN A 233 22.35 -9.75 9.54
N PRO A 234 23.55 -10.01 9.01
CA PRO A 234 24.01 -9.39 7.76
C PRO A 234 23.09 -9.62 6.55
N GLU A 235 22.52 -10.83 6.41
CA GLU A 235 21.62 -11.17 5.31
C GLU A 235 20.31 -10.37 5.34
N VAL A 236 19.74 -10.17 6.52
CA VAL A 236 18.52 -9.37 6.70
C VAL A 236 18.83 -7.88 6.60
N GLU A 237 20.01 -7.46 7.04
CA GLU A 237 20.43 -6.06 7.07
C GLU A 237 20.44 -5.43 5.67
N ASP A 238 21.06 -6.08 4.69
CA ASP A 238 21.12 -5.56 3.32
C ASP A 238 19.72 -5.43 2.69
N ARG A 239 18.88 -6.44 2.90
CA ARG A 239 17.48 -6.42 2.46
C ARG A 239 16.69 -5.29 3.12
N MET A 240 16.85 -5.14 4.44
CA MET A 240 16.15 -4.11 5.21
C MET A 240 16.60 -2.71 4.82
N LYS A 241 17.91 -2.49 4.62
CA LYS A 241 18.45 -1.21 4.11
C LYS A 241 17.83 -0.81 2.78
N MET A 242 17.60 -1.75 1.86
CA MET A 242 16.92 -1.45 0.61
C MET A 242 15.46 -1.05 0.85
N VAL A 243 14.74 -1.78 1.71
CA VAL A 243 13.34 -1.44 2.06
C VAL A 243 13.25 -0.05 2.70
N LEU A 244 14.15 0.28 3.63
CA LEU A 244 14.22 1.59 4.28
C LEU A 244 14.44 2.72 3.26
N LYS A 245 15.32 2.53 2.25
CA LYS A 245 15.51 3.52 1.17
C LYS A 245 14.23 3.81 0.41
N TYR A 246 13.46 2.78 0.06
CA TYR A 246 12.17 2.97 -0.63
C TYR A 246 11.13 3.66 0.26
N ILE A 247 11.09 3.33 1.55
CA ILE A 247 10.19 3.98 2.50
C ILE A 247 10.55 5.45 2.69
N GLU A 248 11.84 5.75 2.84
CA GLU A 248 12.31 7.11 2.99
C GLU A 248 12.04 7.97 1.76
N ASP A 249 12.26 7.45 0.55
CA ASP A 249 11.91 8.15 -0.69
C ASP A 249 10.40 8.49 -0.77
N MET A 250 9.54 7.62 -0.25
CA MET A 250 8.09 7.84 -0.16
C MET A 250 7.70 8.83 0.94
N ASP A 251 8.22 8.67 2.16
CA ASP A 251 7.91 9.49 3.33
C ASP A 251 8.32 10.95 3.08
N LEU A 252 9.50 11.15 2.47
CA LEU A 252 10.04 12.46 2.12
C LEU A 252 9.54 12.98 0.77
N ARG A 253 8.68 12.20 0.08
CA ARG A 253 8.03 12.57 -1.19
C ARG A 253 9.04 12.93 -2.29
N ARG A 254 10.20 12.26 -2.31
CA ARG A 254 11.25 12.44 -3.32
C ARG A 254 10.86 11.77 -4.65
N TRP A 255 10.21 10.60 -4.58
CA TRP A 255 9.78 9.81 -5.75
C TRP A 255 10.91 9.53 -6.75
N SER A 256 12.13 9.38 -6.25
CA SER A 256 13.35 9.33 -7.07
C SER A 256 13.81 7.91 -7.40
N LEU A 257 13.40 6.92 -6.59
CA LEU A 257 13.82 5.53 -6.79
C LEU A 257 13.09 4.87 -7.97
N PRO A 258 13.76 3.94 -8.68
CA PRO A 258 13.13 3.18 -9.76
C PRO A 258 11.95 2.38 -9.21
N ASP A 259 10.90 2.23 -10.02
CA ASP A 259 9.72 1.44 -9.66
C ASP A 259 9.04 1.83 -8.33
N ILE A 260 9.29 3.03 -7.80
CA ILE A 260 8.73 3.52 -6.53
C ILE A 260 7.20 3.43 -6.50
N ASN A 261 6.54 3.66 -7.64
CA ASN A 261 5.10 3.50 -7.74
C ASN A 261 4.65 2.04 -7.61
N ALA A 262 5.38 1.10 -8.19
CA ALA A 262 5.11 -0.33 -8.06
C ALA A 262 5.34 -0.78 -6.61
N PHE A 263 6.47 -0.40 -6.01
CA PHE A 263 6.74 -0.64 -4.59
C PHE A 263 5.60 -0.14 -3.70
N ARG A 264 5.18 1.13 -3.87
CA ARG A 264 4.06 1.74 -3.14
C ARG A 264 2.75 0.96 -3.30
N ILE A 265 2.46 0.45 -4.49
CA ILE A 265 1.27 -0.38 -4.75
C ILE A 265 1.39 -1.71 -4.03
N GLY A 266 2.55 -2.37 -4.09
CA GLY A 266 2.83 -3.62 -3.40
C GLY A 266 2.64 -3.53 -1.88
N LEU A 267 2.88 -2.36 -1.29
CA LEU A 267 2.64 -2.09 0.13
C LEU A 267 1.17 -1.99 0.55
N ARG A 268 0.22 -1.85 -0.37
CA ARG A 268 -1.18 -1.58 0.00
C ARG A 268 -1.77 -2.65 0.91
N GLU A 269 -1.47 -3.92 0.66
CA GLU A 269 -1.98 -5.02 1.46
C GLU A 269 -1.35 -5.09 2.85
N TRP A 270 -0.13 -4.57 3.01
CA TRP A 270 0.56 -4.58 4.30
C TRP A 270 -0.19 -3.81 5.36
N ARG A 271 -0.85 -2.69 5.02
CA ARG A 271 -1.61 -1.85 5.97
C ARG A 271 -2.56 -2.65 6.88
N SER A 272 -3.19 -3.69 6.33
CA SER A 272 -4.13 -4.54 7.09
C SER A 272 -3.45 -5.49 8.09
N LYS A 273 -2.13 -5.73 7.95
CA LYS A 273 -1.33 -6.66 8.75
C LYS A 273 -0.58 -5.98 9.90
N LEU A 274 -0.40 -4.66 9.83
CA LEU A 274 0.53 -3.89 10.71
C LEU A 274 0.09 -3.73 12.18
N ASN A 275 -1.00 -4.36 12.61
CA ASN A 275 -1.47 -4.26 13.98
C ASN A 275 -0.96 -5.45 14.80
N CYS A 276 0.01 -5.21 15.70
CA CYS A 276 0.66 -6.27 16.50
C CYS A 276 -0.29 -6.98 17.47
N ILE A 277 -1.37 -6.33 17.92
CA ILE A 277 -2.39 -6.96 18.79
C ILE A 277 -3.17 -8.02 18.02
N THR A 278 -3.55 -7.72 16.78
CA THR A 278 -4.32 -8.66 15.93
C THR A 278 -3.45 -9.60 15.09
N ASN A 279 -2.16 -9.29 14.95
CA ASN A 279 -1.20 -10.06 14.18
C ASN A 279 0.08 -10.27 15.04
N PRO A 280 0.12 -11.33 15.85
CA PRO A 280 1.27 -11.60 16.72
C PRO A 280 2.55 -11.94 15.95
N TYR A 281 2.46 -12.26 14.66
CA TYR A 281 3.60 -12.60 13.81
C TYR A 281 4.15 -11.41 13.01
N ILE A 282 3.66 -10.20 13.25
CA ILE A 282 4.00 -9.00 12.45
C ILE A 282 5.51 -8.78 12.34
N TYR A 283 6.27 -8.92 13.43
CA TYR A 283 7.71 -8.62 13.41
C TYR A 283 8.50 -9.65 12.61
N LYS A 284 8.14 -10.94 12.70
CA LYS A 284 8.69 -11.98 11.84
C LYS A 284 8.38 -11.71 10.36
N GLN A 285 7.14 -11.32 10.05
CA GLN A 285 6.75 -10.97 8.68
C GLN A 285 7.50 -9.74 8.17
N LEU A 286 7.68 -8.70 9.00
CA LEU A 286 8.43 -7.50 8.64
C LEU A 286 9.90 -7.81 8.38
N LEU A 287 10.51 -8.75 9.11
CA LEU A 287 11.88 -9.20 8.81
C LEU A 287 11.98 -9.84 7.42
N GLU A 288 10.94 -10.53 6.96
CA GLU A 288 10.86 -11.18 5.65
C GLU A 288 10.52 -10.21 4.49
N ILE A 289 10.24 -8.93 4.78
CA ILE A 289 9.86 -7.96 3.75
C ILE A 289 11.01 -7.73 2.75
N ASN A 290 10.68 -7.65 1.47
CA ASN A 290 11.65 -7.52 0.39
C ASN A 290 11.16 -6.50 -0.65
N SER A 291 12.01 -5.56 -1.05
CA SER A 291 11.68 -4.54 -2.05
C SER A 291 11.41 -5.15 -3.43
N VAL A 292 12.15 -6.17 -3.84
CA VAL A 292 11.98 -6.87 -5.13
C VAL A 292 10.61 -7.54 -5.20
N ASP A 293 10.20 -8.23 -4.14
CA ASP A 293 8.88 -8.89 -4.10
C ASP A 293 7.73 -7.88 -4.09
N LEU A 294 7.90 -6.77 -3.36
CA LEU A 294 6.93 -5.67 -3.33
C LEU A 294 6.78 -5.02 -4.71
N ILE A 295 7.89 -4.78 -5.42
CA ILE A 295 7.89 -4.23 -6.78
C ILE A 295 7.25 -5.22 -7.76
N ALA A 296 7.64 -6.49 -7.72
CA ALA A 296 7.09 -7.53 -8.59
C ALA A 296 5.57 -7.65 -8.41
N LYS A 297 5.10 -7.63 -7.16
CA LYS A 297 3.68 -7.61 -6.84
C LYS A 297 2.98 -6.34 -7.35
N GLY A 298 3.57 -5.18 -7.11
CA GLY A 298 3.06 -3.91 -7.62
C GLY A 298 2.92 -3.90 -9.14
N ASN A 299 3.92 -4.40 -9.86
CA ASN A 299 3.91 -4.53 -11.31
C ASN A 299 2.84 -5.51 -11.80
N SER A 300 2.66 -6.63 -11.09
CA SER A 300 1.56 -7.57 -11.37
C SER A 300 0.19 -6.91 -11.21
N ASP A 301 -0.01 -6.15 -10.14
CA ASP A 301 -1.25 -5.41 -9.88
C ASP A 301 -1.52 -4.32 -10.93
N ILE A 302 -0.50 -3.52 -11.27
CA ILE A 302 -0.56 -2.51 -12.33
C ILE A 302 -0.98 -3.18 -13.64
N SER A 303 -0.31 -4.27 -14.02
CA SER A 303 -0.58 -5.00 -15.26
C SER A 303 -2.00 -5.56 -15.27
N SER A 304 -2.43 -6.19 -14.17
CA SER A 304 -3.79 -6.72 -14.06
C SER A 304 -4.86 -5.63 -14.16
N ARG A 305 -4.63 -4.46 -13.55
CA ARG A 305 -5.55 -3.32 -13.62
C ARG A 305 -5.61 -2.75 -15.02
N GLN A 306 -4.45 -2.63 -15.68
CA GLN A 306 -4.34 -2.18 -17.06
C GLN A 306 -5.09 -3.13 -18.01
N SER A 307 -4.88 -4.44 -17.90
CA SER A 307 -5.61 -5.44 -18.71
C SER A 307 -7.12 -5.41 -18.45
N ALA A 308 -7.55 -5.15 -17.20
CA ALA A 308 -8.96 -4.99 -16.88
C ALA A 308 -9.55 -3.69 -17.46
N ALA A 309 -8.82 -2.59 -17.39
CA ALA A 309 -9.20 -1.30 -17.96
C ALA A 309 -9.35 -1.37 -19.49
N ASN A 310 -8.45 -2.11 -20.18
CA ASN A 310 -8.50 -2.27 -21.64
C ASN A 310 -9.84 -2.82 -22.14
N LYS A 311 -10.52 -3.66 -21.35
CA LYS A 311 -11.83 -4.24 -21.71
C LYS A 311 -12.97 -3.20 -21.82
N PHE A 312 -12.76 -2.00 -21.31
CA PHE A 312 -13.73 -0.90 -21.41
C PHE A 312 -13.53 -0.05 -22.67
N LEU A 313 -12.40 -0.18 -23.33
CA LEU A 313 -12.02 0.70 -24.43
C LEU A 313 -12.76 0.39 -25.74
N ASP A 314 -13.50 -0.72 -25.80
CA ASP A 314 -14.37 -1.08 -26.91
C ASP A 314 -15.77 -0.43 -26.80
N LYS A 315 -16.10 0.15 -25.64
CA LYS A 315 -17.43 0.71 -25.31
C LYS A 315 -17.42 2.23 -25.21
N VAL A 316 -16.45 2.87 -25.85
CA VAL A 316 -16.21 4.31 -25.74
C VAL A 316 -17.23 5.11 -26.55
N PHE A 317 -17.60 6.28 -26.05
CA PHE A 317 -18.50 7.22 -26.73
C PHE A 317 -18.00 8.65 -26.55
N ARG A 318 -18.44 9.56 -27.43
CA ARG A 318 -18.17 11.01 -27.28
C ARG A 318 -19.04 11.59 -26.18
N VAL A 319 -18.45 12.43 -25.34
CA VAL A 319 -19.09 13.18 -24.28
C VAL A 319 -18.90 14.67 -24.55
N ARG A 320 -20.00 15.43 -24.60
CA ARG A 320 -19.97 16.89 -24.72
C ARG A 320 -19.97 17.50 -23.32
N LEU A 321 -18.78 17.70 -22.74
CA LEU A 321 -18.63 18.15 -21.35
C LEU A 321 -19.32 19.51 -21.17
N GLY A 322 -20.20 19.58 -20.17
CA GLY A 322 -21.07 20.74 -19.93
C GLY A 322 -21.85 21.17 -21.17
N ARG A 323 -22.51 20.21 -21.83
CA ARG A 323 -23.28 20.41 -23.06
C ARG A 323 -22.43 20.96 -24.23
N GLY A 324 -21.11 20.79 -24.15
CA GLY A 324 -20.12 21.23 -25.13
C GLY A 324 -19.34 22.49 -24.74
N PHE A 325 -19.72 23.17 -23.65
CA PHE A 325 -19.02 24.37 -23.18
C PHE A 325 -17.55 24.11 -22.84
N TYR A 326 -17.25 22.89 -22.36
CA TYR A 326 -15.89 22.47 -22.02
C TYR A 326 -15.26 21.59 -23.11
N GLY A 327 -15.79 21.65 -24.33
CA GLY A 327 -15.37 20.81 -25.43
C GLY A 327 -15.85 19.36 -25.32
N GLU A 328 -15.30 18.51 -26.18
CA GLU A 328 -15.69 17.12 -26.29
C GLU A 328 -14.52 16.20 -26.00
N CYS A 329 -14.82 15.03 -25.45
CA CYS A 329 -13.83 14.01 -25.15
C CYS A 329 -14.41 12.59 -25.26
N LEU A 330 -13.58 11.57 -25.14
CA LEU A 330 -14.04 10.18 -25.04
C LEU A 330 -14.40 9.85 -23.59
N GLY A 331 -15.53 9.15 -23.44
CA GLY A 331 -16.01 8.63 -22.19
C GLY A 331 -16.41 7.18 -22.25
N VAL A 332 -16.52 6.55 -21.06
CA VAL A 332 -17.08 5.21 -20.92
C VAL A 332 -17.86 5.09 -19.62
N ARG A 333 -18.92 4.28 -19.66
CA ARG A 333 -19.69 3.88 -18.47
C ARG A 333 -19.07 2.60 -17.87
N ALA A 334 -18.57 2.70 -16.65
CA ALA A 334 -17.82 1.68 -15.92
C ALA A 334 -18.50 1.30 -14.58
N ASP A 335 -19.81 1.07 -14.62
CA ASP A 335 -20.60 0.65 -13.46
C ASP A 335 -20.00 -0.59 -12.79
N GLY A 336 -19.92 -0.57 -11.45
CA GLY A 336 -19.29 -1.64 -10.65
C GLY A 336 -17.77 -1.73 -10.75
N ASN A 337 -17.12 -0.90 -11.58
CA ASN A 337 -15.67 -0.94 -11.86
C ASN A 337 -14.99 0.40 -11.58
N SER A 338 -15.53 1.18 -10.64
CA SER A 338 -15.00 2.49 -10.24
C SER A 338 -13.53 2.46 -9.80
N TYR A 339 -13.06 1.32 -9.29
CA TYR A 339 -11.67 1.13 -8.90
C TYR A 339 -10.67 1.18 -10.07
N LEU A 340 -11.12 1.11 -11.33
CA LEU A 340 -10.30 1.21 -12.56
C LEU A 340 -10.36 2.60 -13.21
N SER A 341 -11.03 3.58 -12.58
CA SER A 341 -11.29 4.87 -13.21
C SER A 341 -10.03 5.63 -13.62
N ASP A 342 -8.93 5.44 -12.90
CA ASP A 342 -7.66 6.11 -13.20
C ASP A 342 -7.03 5.55 -14.49
N GLU A 343 -6.90 4.23 -14.58
CA GLU A 343 -6.31 3.55 -15.74
C GLU A 343 -7.15 3.73 -16.99
N ILE A 344 -8.48 3.58 -16.86
CA ILE A 344 -9.42 3.82 -17.97
C ILE A 344 -9.33 5.29 -18.41
N GLY A 345 -9.41 6.24 -17.46
CA GLY A 345 -9.42 7.66 -17.77
C GLY A 345 -8.14 8.13 -18.47
N LYS A 346 -6.95 7.66 -18.03
CA LYS A 346 -5.68 8.00 -18.68
C LYS A 346 -5.62 7.50 -20.13
N GLN A 347 -6.12 6.29 -20.40
CA GLN A 347 -6.18 5.78 -21.76
C GLN A 347 -7.18 6.53 -22.63
N LEU A 348 -8.34 6.88 -22.08
CA LEU A 348 -9.33 7.69 -22.79
C LEU A 348 -8.81 9.10 -23.07
N SER A 349 -8.02 9.69 -22.17
CA SER A 349 -7.35 10.98 -22.41
C SER A 349 -6.44 10.91 -23.63
N ALA A 350 -5.54 9.93 -23.68
CA ALA A 350 -4.64 9.75 -24.81
C ALA A 350 -5.40 9.48 -26.12
N ARG A 351 -6.45 8.64 -26.09
CA ARG A 351 -7.29 8.35 -27.26
C ARG A 351 -8.10 9.58 -27.71
N SER A 352 -8.55 10.42 -26.79
CA SER A 352 -9.26 11.65 -27.11
C SER A 352 -8.34 12.61 -27.85
N ALA A 353 -7.11 12.80 -27.35
CA ALA A 353 -6.10 13.61 -28.03
C ALA A 353 -5.82 13.10 -29.45
N ALA A 354 -5.63 11.79 -29.61
CA ALA A 354 -5.39 11.16 -30.91
C ALA A 354 -6.57 11.30 -31.88
N ALA A 355 -7.80 11.44 -31.35
CA ALA A 355 -9.01 11.66 -32.13
C ALA A 355 -9.29 13.16 -32.43
N GLY A 356 -8.38 14.07 -32.07
CA GLY A 356 -8.57 15.51 -32.21
C GLY A 356 -9.60 16.11 -31.25
N LEU A 357 -9.94 15.37 -30.18
CA LEU A 357 -10.82 15.82 -29.10
C LEU A 357 -9.99 16.43 -27.97
N ARG A 358 -10.65 17.07 -27.00
CA ARG A 358 -9.97 17.60 -25.81
C ARG A 358 -9.28 16.43 -25.09
N PRO A 359 -8.02 16.55 -24.65
CA PRO A 359 -7.22 15.44 -24.09
C PRO A 359 -7.68 15.12 -22.65
N ILE A 360 -8.91 14.65 -22.54
CA ILE A 360 -9.61 14.29 -21.31
C ILE A 360 -10.20 12.90 -21.51
N GLY A 361 -10.09 12.04 -20.50
CA GLY A 361 -10.86 10.80 -20.43
C GLY A 361 -11.94 10.91 -19.39
N ALA A 362 -13.19 10.65 -19.77
CA ALA A 362 -14.32 10.63 -18.85
C ALA A 362 -14.70 9.19 -18.44
N VAL A 363 -14.63 8.87 -17.16
CA VAL A 363 -15.12 7.59 -16.62
C VAL A 363 -16.36 7.85 -15.78
N ILE A 364 -17.45 7.19 -16.17
CA ILE A 364 -18.78 7.41 -15.62
C ILE A 364 -19.20 6.17 -14.86
N TYR A 365 -19.68 6.32 -13.63
CA TYR A 365 -20.32 5.20 -12.92
C TYR A 365 -21.40 5.68 -11.96
N MET A 366 -22.38 4.82 -11.70
CA MET A 366 -23.44 5.04 -10.72
C MET A 366 -22.84 5.19 -9.31
N GLN A 367 -23.21 6.27 -8.65
CA GLN A 367 -22.94 6.50 -7.24
C GLN A 367 -24.25 6.92 -6.57
N ARG A 368 -24.84 6.00 -5.80
CA ARG A 368 -26.22 6.11 -5.30
C ARG A 368 -27.18 6.28 -6.49
N ASN A 369 -28.01 7.31 -6.51
CA ASN A 369 -28.99 7.56 -7.57
C ASN A 369 -28.49 8.52 -8.66
N ASN A 370 -27.22 8.93 -8.61
CA ASN A 370 -26.60 9.87 -9.54
C ASN A 370 -25.39 9.23 -10.22
N LEU A 371 -24.81 9.94 -11.18
CA LEU A 371 -23.60 9.53 -11.89
C LEU A 371 -22.39 10.31 -11.37
N LYS A 372 -21.36 9.58 -10.98
CA LYS A 372 -20.04 10.17 -10.74
C LYS A 372 -19.27 10.22 -12.05
N MET A 373 -18.85 11.43 -12.40
CA MET A 373 -17.94 11.71 -13.51
C MET A 373 -16.52 11.81 -12.96
N CYS A 374 -15.62 10.92 -13.39
CA CYS A 374 -14.20 11.01 -13.11
C CYS A 374 -13.46 11.44 -14.38
N LEU A 375 -12.82 12.61 -14.33
CA LEU A 375 -12.03 13.13 -15.44
C LEU A 375 -10.55 12.90 -15.19
N ARG A 376 -9.83 12.48 -16.23
CA ARG A 376 -8.37 12.36 -16.23
C ARG A 376 -7.81 13.08 -17.43
N SER A 377 -6.68 13.75 -17.25
CA SER A 377 -5.85 14.21 -18.37
C SER A 377 -4.43 13.71 -18.21
N THR A 378 -3.83 13.32 -19.32
CA THR A 378 -2.39 13.02 -19.46
C THR A 378 -1.63 14.20 -20.04
N ASP A 379 -2.32 15.27 -20.41
CA ASP A 379 -1.78 16.51 -20.94
C ASP A 379 -1.55 17.49 -19.79
N SER A 380 -0.40 18.18 -19.78
CA SER A 380 -0.05 19.12 -18.71
C SER A 380 -0.74 20.48 -18.84
N ALA A 381 -1.23 20.82 -20.04
CA ALA A 381 -1.93 22.08 -20.29
C ALA A 381 -3.44 22.02 -19.98
N THR A 382 -4.00 20.82 -19.82
CA THR A 382 -5.43 20.63 -19.63
C THR A 382 -5.82 20.51 -18.15
N ASP A 383 -6.50 21.53 -17.63
CA ASP A 383 -7.08 21.51 -16.29
C ASP A 383 -8.52 20.95 -16.30
N THR A 384 -8.69 19.76 -15.73
CA THR A 384 -9.99 19.11 -15.52
C THR A 384 -10.72 19.60 -14.27
N SER A 385 -10.01 20.19 -13.31
CA SER A 385 -10.55 20.65 -12.03
C SER A 385 -11.51 21.81 -12.19
N GLU A 386 -11.31 22.68 -13.20
CA GLU A 386 -12.22 23.78 -13.53
C GLU A 386 -13.63 23.26 -13.87
N ILE A 387 -13.69 22.20 -14.67
CA ILE A 387 -14.94 21.53 -15.02
C ILE A 387 -15.57 20.94 -13.76
N ALA A 388 -14.80 20.23 -12.95
CA ALA A 388 -15.32 19.62 -11.73
C ALA A 388 -15.89 20.67 -10.76
N LYS A 389 -15.21 21.79 -10.56
CA LYS A 389 -15.67 22.89 -9.69
C LYS A 389 -17.00 23.49 -10.17
N ALA A 390 -17.19 23.66 -11.47
CA ALA A 390 -18.44 24.18 -12.03
C ALA A 390 -19.66 23.29 -11.72
N TYR A 391 -19.44 22.00 -11.46
CA TYR A 391 -20.48 21.03 -11.06
C TYR A 391 -20.40 20.65 -9.57
N GLY A 392 -19.81 21.51 -8.72
CA GLY A 392 -19.72 21.30 -7.27
C GLY A 392 -18.78 20.18 -6.83
N GLY A 393 -17.89 19.73 -7.72
CA GLY A 393 -16.83 18.77 -7.45
C GLY A 393 -15.46 19.40 -7.25
N GLY A 394 -14.41 18.60 -7.45
CA GLY A 394 -13.03 19.07 -7.30
C GLY A 394 -11.98 18.02 -7.66
N GLY A 395 -10.72 18.34 -7.42
CA GLY A 395 -9.56 17.50 -7.69
C GLY A 395 -8.33 18.31 -8.10
N SER A 396 -7.32 17.64 -8.63
CA SER A 396 -6.17 18.27 -9.26
C SER A 396 -6.43 18.56 -10.73
N ALA A 397 -5.55 19.34 -11.36
CA ALA A 397 -5.65 19.65 -12.79
C ALA A 397 -5.78 18.40 -13.68
N SER A 398 -4.98 17.37 -13.42
CA SER A 398 -4.98 16.12 -14.20
C SER A 398 -5.96 15.04 -13.70
N SER A 399 -6.62 15.24 -12.56
CA SER A 399 -7.47 14.21 -11.93
C SER A 399 -8.55 14.84 -11.05
N SER A 400 -9.77 14.88 -11.57
CA SER A 400 -10.91 15.50 -10.89
C SER A 400 -12.18 14.65 -10.98
N SER A 401 -13.19 14.99 -10.17
CA SER A 401 -14.50 14.36 -10.26
C SER A 401 -15.61 15.23 -9.71
N PHE A 402 -16.82 14.98 -10.21
CA PHE A 402 -18.06 15.63 -9.78
C PHE A 402 -19.24 14.66 -9.97
N ILE A 403 -20.41 15.03 -9.47
CA ILE A 403 -21.62 14.20 -9.54
C ILE A 403 -22.67 14.95 -10.35
N ILE A 404 -23.28 14.28 -11.33
CA ILE A 404 -24.38 14.81 -12.12
C ILE A 404 -25.59 13.87 -12.06
N ARG A 405 -26.77 14.45 -12.31
CA ARG A 405 -28.01 13.70 -12.47
C ARG A 405 -28.08 13.04 -13.84
N MET A 406 -28.95 12.05 -13.98
CA MET A 406 -29.10 11.27 -15.21
C MET A 406 -29.62 12.11 -16.38
N ASP A 407 -30.49 13.09 -16.13
CA ASP A 407 -31.01 14.02 -17.13
C ASP A 407 -29.90 14.92 -17.71
N GLU A 408 -29.05 15.49 -16.86
CA GLU A 408 -27.89 16.26 -17.30
C GLU A 408 -26.92 15.39 -18.13
N TYR A 409 -26.65 14.17 -17.65
CA TYR A 409 -25.82 13.22 -18.39
C TYR A 409 -26.37 12.91 -19.78
N ASN A 410 -27.69 12.69 -19.90
CA ASN A 410 -28.32 12.43 -21.19
C ASN A 410 -28.14 13.60 -22.15
N GLN A 411 -28.20 14.85 -21.67
CA GLN A 411 -27.94 16.03 -22.50
C GLN A 411 -26.50 16.09 -23.01
N TRP A 412 -25.53 15.54 -22.27
CA TRP A 412 -24.13 15.48 -22.70
C TRP A 412 -23.90 14.43 -23.80
N LEU A 413 -24.85 13.51 -23.99
CA LEU A 413 -24.84 12.48 -25.03
C LEU A 413 -25.74 12.80 -26.23
N SER A 414 -26.77 13.64 -26.05
CA SER A 414 -27.96 13.74 -26.92
C SER A 414 -27.76 14.42 -28.28
N VAL A 415 -26.55 14.43 -28.85
CA VAL A 415 -26.32 14.87 -30.24
C VAL A 415 -25.87 13.71 -31.16
N ASN A 416 -25.67 12.50 -30.61
CA ASN A 416 -25.32 11.31 -31.41
C ASN A 416 -26.52 10.50 -31.93
N ALA A 417 -27.76 10.86 -31.58
CA ALA A 417 -28.96 10.12 -32.03
C ALA A 417 -29.20 10.19 -33.56
N SER A 418 -28.65 11.19 -34.25
CA SER A 418 -28.88 11.41 -35.69
C SER A 418 -27.79 10.84 -36.62
N ARG A 419 -26.69 10.27 -36.11
CA ARG A 419 -25.57 9.81 -36.96
C ARG A 419 -25.07 8.38 -36.75
N TRP A 420 -25.58 7.65 -35.75
CA TRP A 420 -25.16 6.26 -35.47
C TRP A 420 -26.32 5.25 -35.35
N SER A 421 -27.52 5.62 -35.79
CA SER A 421 -28.73 4.78 -35.80
C SER A 421 -28.79 3.80 -36.98
N LYS A 422 -27.72 3.04 -37.21
CA LYS A 422 -27.79 1.75 -37.93
C LYS A 422 -26.85 0.76 -37.25
N GLY A 423 -27.26 0.22 -36.10
CA GLY A 423 -26.53 -0.93 -35.53
C GLY A 423 -26.83 -1.33 -34.08
N MET A 424 -27.37 -0.47 -33.22
CA MET A 424 -27.68 -0.86 -31.84
C MET A 424 -28.87 -0.09 -31.28
N MET A 425 -30.08 -0.54 -31.63
CA MET A 425 -31.33 -0.17 -30.96
C MET A 425 -32.02 -1.41 -30.41
N HIS A 426 -31.27 -2.25 -29.72
CA HIS A 426 -31.84 -3.28 -28.85
C HIS A 426 -30.92 -3.46 -27.65
N HIS A 427 -31.00 -2.56 -26.67
CA HIS A 427 -30.71 -2.93 -25.27
C HIS A 427 -31.05 -1.90 -24.18
N PHE A 428 -31.67 -0.77 -24.50
CA PHE A 428 -32.09 0.20 -23.47
C PHE A 428 -33.60 0.25 -23.33
N GLU A 429 -34.16 -0.82 -22.79
CA GLU A 429 -35.42 -0.79 -22.03
C GLU A 429 -35.41 -2.02 -21.11
N LYS A 430 -35.59 -1.78 -19.81
CA LYS A 430 -35.41 -2.69 -18.66
C LYS A 430 -33.97 -2.81 -18.18
N TYR A 431 -33.59 -1.97 -17.21
CA TYR A 431 -33.32 -2.32 -15.82
C TYR A 431 -33.15 -1.05 -14.97
#